data_AF-A0A3D1V270-F1
#
_entry.id   AF-A0A3D1V270-F1
#
_cell.length_a   1.000
_cell.length_b   1.000
_cell.length_c   1.000
_cell.angle_alpha   90.00
_cell.angle_beta   90.00
_cell.angle_gamma   90.00
#
_symmetry.space_group_name_H-M   'P 1'
#
loop_
_entity.id
_entity.type
_entity.pdbx_description
1 polymer ?
#
loop_
_entity_poly.entity_id
_entity_poly.type
_entity_poly.pdbx_seq_one_letter_code
_entity_poly.pdbx_strand_id
1 'polypeptide(L)'
;MSETSKIFGHFNVRILRKGEKYGLEDCLTHKERKPLVEFYDYRHRDDKEWKRGQFVSRYYAETLLKHNLNFGLLLYGDSPEWTVSADHMREILAWLRQELRADELPKLSDQLAENNLSQYALQIEANRLCNQYARALIRVMHNENNGVCWLGKLNPDFGEQRPGLQKYTHGMVYNFACDLVLPEFDIEIDRMLREYRTRPEKVHLIEKIRNRVKELQGHWVYWS
;
A
#
# COMPACT_ATOMS: atom_id res chain seq x y z
N MET A 1 0.95 5.54 -15.10
CA MET A 1 -0.14 6.09 -14.28
C MET A 1 -0.18 7.59 -14.55
N SER A 2 -1.37 8.17 -14.66
CA SER A 2 -1.53 9.63 -14.82
C SER A 2 -0.99 10.32 -13.57
N GLU A 3 -0.17 11.35 -13.75
CA GLU A 3 0.32 12.19 -12.66
C GLU A 3 -0.89 12.76 -11.89
N THR A 4 -0.94 12.55 -10.56
CA THR A 4 -2.04 13.07 -9.73
C THR A 4 -1.66 14.43 -9.17
N SER A 5 -2.03 15.48 -9.89
CA SER A 5 -1.78 16.86 -9.49
C SER A 5 -3.00 17.75 -9.69
N LYS A 6 -3.08 18.82 -8.90
CA LYS A 6 -4.16 19.81 -8.96
C LYS A 6 -3.66 21.19 -8.54
N ILE A 7 -4.20 22.23 -9.18
CA ILE A 7 -3.86 23.62 -8.88
C ILE A 7 -4.74 24.16 -7.76
N PHE A 8 -4.12 24.81 -6.77
CA PHE A 8 -4.78 25.55 -5.68
C PHE A 8 -4.11 26.93 -5.55
N GLY A 9 -4.84 27.99 -5.89
CA GLY A 9 -4.27 29.32 -6.04
C GLY A 9 -3.13 29.33 -7.07
N HIS A 10 -1.93 29.70 -6.64
CA HIS A 10 -0.72 29.70 -7.47
C HIS A 10 0.14 28.45 -7.31
N PHE A 11 -0.30 27.45 -6.55
CA PHE A 11 0.44 26.23 -6.33
C PHE A 11 -0.09 25.09 -7.17
N ASN A 12 0.80 24.39 -7.86
CA ASN A 12 0.55 23.06 -8.35
C ASN A 12 0.93 22.07 -7.24
N VAL A 13 -0.05 21.31 -6.75
CA VAL A 13 0.11 20.36 -5.67
C VAL A 13 0.02 18.96 -6.24
N ARG A 14 1.05 18.15 -6.03
CA ARG A 14 1.18 16.80 -6.60
C ARG A 14 1.26 15.76 -5.49
N ILE A 15 0.50 14.69 -5.62
CA ILE A 15 0.67 13.47 -4.80
C ILE A 15 1.70 12.59 -5.49
N LEU A 16 2.79 12.28 -4.79
CA LEU A 16 3.87 11.42 -5.24
C LEU A 16 3.77 10.05 -4.55
N ARG A 17 3.48 9.01 -5.33
CA ARG A 17 3.27 7.62 -4.88
C ARG A 17 4.49 6.73 -5.13
N LYS A 18 4.50 5.55 -4.51
CA LYS A 18 5.56 4.53 -4.72
C LYS A 18 5.72 4.23 -6.21
N GLY A 19 6.97 4.24 -6.68
CA GLY A 19 7.34 3.97 -8.06
C GLY A 19 7.30 5.21 -8.96
N GLU A 20 6.71 6.32 -8.52
CA GLU A 20 6.70 7.55 -9.31
C GLU A 20 8.06 8.27 -9.24
N LYS A 21 8.37 8.99 -10.33
CA LYS A 21 9.60 9.74 -10.46
C LYS A 21 9.46 11.17 -9.93
N TYR A 22 10.56 11.69 -9.39
CA TYR A 22 10.63 13.04 -8.84
C TYR A 22 12.07 13.58 -8.83
N GLY A 23 12.25 14.81 -8.36
CA GLY A 23 13.54 15.49 -8.32
C GLY A 23 13.89 16.16 -9.66
N LEU A 24 15.12 16.68 -9.76
CA LEU A 24 15.61 17.31 -10.98
C LEU A 24 15.52 16.32 -12.14
N GLU A 25 14.81 16.71 -13.20
CA GLU A 25 14.56 15.87 -14.39
C GLU A 25 13.97 14.47 -14.09
N ASP A 26 13.20 14.33 -13.01
CA ASP A 26 12.59 13.05 -12.63
C ASP A 26 13.65 11.92 -12.44
N CYS A 27 14.86 12.29 -11.97
CA CYS A 27 15.98 11.36 -11.81
C CYS A 27 15.85 10.42 -10.59
N LEU A 28 14.99 10.75 -9.62
CA LEU A 28 14.74 9.93 -8.43
C LEU A 28 13.44 9.13 -8.58
N THR A 29 13.33 8.03 -7.85
CA THR A 29 12.11 7.22 -7.76
C THR A 29 11.70 7.08 -6.31
N HIS A 30 10.43 7.37 -6.01
CA HIS A 30 9.91 7.22 -4.65
C HIS A 30 9.74 5.74 -4.32
N LYS A 31 10.49 5.22 -3.35
CA LYS A 31 10.50 3.77 -3.05
C LYS A 31 9.54 3.39 -1.93
N GLU A 32 9.14 4.36 -1.11
CA GLU A 32 8.31 4.12 0.05
C GLU A 32 6.83 4.11 -0.33
N ARG A 33 6.02 3.34 0.42
CA ARG A 33 4.56 3.30 0.21
C ARG A 33 3.87 4.57 0.69
N LYS A 34 4.45 5.26 1.68
CA LYS A 34 3.90 6.49 2.24
C LYS A 34 3.91 7.59 1.17
N PRO A 35 2.75 8.13 0.76
CA PRO A 35 2.71 9.15 -0.27
C PRO A 35 3.32 10.46 0.25
N LEU A 36 4.01 11.14 -0.66
CA LEU A 36 4.52 12.49 -0.46
C LEU A 36 3.61 13.49 -1.18
N VAL A 37 3.62 14.73 -0.73
CA VAL A 37 2.94 15.85 -1.39
C VAL A 37 3.99 16.89 -1.73
N GLU A 38 4.12 17.20 -3.01
CA GLU A 38 5.04 18.20 -3.55
C GLU A 38 4.27 19.48 -3.89
N PHE A 39 4.84 20.62 -3.51
CA PHE A 39 4.32 21.94 -3.82
C PHE A 39 5.23 22.63 -4.83
N TYR A 40 4.64 23.08 -5.94
CA TYR A 40 5.31 23.83 -6.97
C TYR A 40 4.65 25.19 -7.15
N ASP A 41 5.44 26.25 -7.29
CA ASP A 41 4.97 27.56 -7.70
C ASP A 41 4.65 27.56 -9.20
N TYR A 42 3.35 27.54 -9.49
CA TYR A 42 2.80 27.40 -10.85
C TYR A 42 2.89 28.68 -11.68
N ARG A 43 3.35 29.79 -11.08
CA ARG A 43 3.66 31.03 -11.82
C ARG A 43 4.85 30.83 -12.77
N HIS A 44 5.73 29.86 -12.47
CA HIS A 44 6.92 29.53 -13.26
C HIS A 44 6.71 28.41 -14.29
N ARG A 45 5.46 27.99 -14.56
CA ARG A 45 5.16 26.86 -15.48
C ARG A 45 5.61 27.06 -16.93
N ASP A 46 5.73 28.32 -17.37
CA ASP A 46 6.05 28.68 -18.75
C ASP A 46 7.57 28.70 -19.00
N ASP A 47 8.37 28.43 -17.95
CA ASP A 47 9.79 28.18 -18.07
C ASP A 47 10.01 26.78 -18.67
N LYS A 48 10.85 26.71 -19.72
CA LYS A 48 11.10 25.47 -20.49
C LYS A 48 11.65 24.33 -19.62
N GLU A 49 12.28 24.66 -18.50
CA GLU A 49 12.83 23.70 -17.55
C GLU A 49 11.80 23.21 -16.51
N TRP A 50 10.72 23.95 -16.26
CA TRP A 50 9.84 23.76 -15.10
C TRP A 50 8.38 23.49 -15.48
N LYS A 51 8.13 22.38 -16.19
CA LYS A 51 6.77 21.98 -16.63
C LYS A 51 5.73 21.90 -15.50
N ARG A 52 6.16 21.64 -14.27
CA ARG A 52 5.30 21.55 -13.06
C ARG A 52 5.21 22.87 -12.29
N GLY A 53 5.98 23.88 -12.67
CA GLY A 53 6.31 25.06 -11.87
C GLY A 53 7.63 24.88 -11.11
N GLN A 54 8.05 25.93 -10.40
CA GLN A 54 9.26 25.91 -9.58
C GLN A 54 8.99 25.09 -8.31
N PHE A 55 9.84 24.10 -8.02
CA PHE A 55 9.70 23.32 -6.78
C PHE A 55 9.93 24.20 -5.54
N VAL A 56 9.04 24.11 -4.55
CA VAL A 56 9.14 24.87 -3.29
C VAL A 56 9.47 23.94 -2.13
N SER A 57 8.60 22.97 -1.85
CA SER A 57 8.77 22.07 -0.71
C SER A 57 7.98 20.77 -0.88
N ARG A 58 8.22 19.82 0.04
CA ARG A 58 7.63 18.48 0.03
C ARG A 58 7.44 17.95 1.44
N TYR A 59 6.33 17.27 1.67
CA TYR A 59 5.98 16.68 2.97
C TYR A 59 5.42 15.27 2.81
N TYR A 60 5.47 14.47 3.87
CA TYR A 60 4.62 13.28 3.94
C TYR A 60 3.15 13.69 4.00
N ALA A 61 2.31 13.02 3.22
CA ALA A 61 0.88 13.28 3.23
C ALA A 61 0.29 13.08 4.64
N GLU A 62 0.75 12.07 5.39
CA GLU A 62 0.30 11.82 6.77
C GLU A 62 0.58 13.00 7.71
N THR A 63 1.67 13.74 7.48
CA THR A 63 2.02 14.93 8.27
C THR A 63 1.11 16.08 7.90
N LEU A 64 0.88 16.31 6.60
CA LEU A 64 -0.03 17.35 6.13
C LEU A 64 -1.46 17.12 6.58
N LEU A 65 -1.94 15.87 6.56
CA LEU A 65 -3.31 15.53 6.97
C LEU A 65 -3.63 15.87 8.43
N LYS A 66 -2.61 16.04 9.28
CA LYS A 66 -2.71 16.47 10.68
C LYS A 66 -2.66 17.99 10.84
N HIS A 67 -2.44 18.75 9.76
CA HIS A 67 -2.38 20.20 9.78
C HIS A 67 -3.72 20.82 10.21
N ASN A 68 -3.64 21.92 10.95
CA ASN A 68 -4.82 22.60 11.46
C ASN A 68 -5.50 23.42 10.34
N LEU A 69 -6.78 23.14 10.11
CA LEU A 69 -7.60 23.73 9.04
C LEU A 69 -7.77 25.25 9.13
N ASN A 70 -7.48 25.85 10.30
CA ASN A 70 -7.61 27.28 10.53
C ASN A 70 -6.34 28.07 10.14
N PHE A 71 -5.24 27.38 9.79
CA PHE A 71 -3.97 28.03 9.46
C PHE A 71 -3.51 27.71 8.05
N GLY A 72 -2.88 28.70 7.42
CA GLY A 72 -2.09 28.49 6.21
C GLY A 72 -0.86 27.62 6.46
N LEU A 73 -0.13 27.29 5.40
CA LEU A 73 1.12 26.56 5.46
C LEU A 73 2.23 27.41 4.85
N LEU A 74 3.22 27.76 5.66
CA LEU A 74 4.46 28.40 5.23
C LEU A 74 5.36 27.33 4.60
N LEU A 75 5.51 27.36 3.27
CA LEU A 75 6.33 26.40 2.55
C LEU A 75 7.82 26.77 2.62
N TYR A 76 8.12 28.06 2.77
CA TYR A 76 9.46 28.59 2.92
C TYR A 76 9.44 29.87 3.76
N GLY A 77 10.28 29.95 4.79
CA GLY A 77 10.20 30.99 5.81
C GLY A 77 10.50 32.41 5.33
N ASP A 78 11.37 32.53 4.32
CA ASP A 78 11.89 33.82 3.87
C ASP A 78 11.12 34.42 2.68
N SER A 79 10.02 33.78 2.26
CA SER A 79 9.17 34.27 1.16
C SER A 79 7.69 34.21 1.53
N PRO A 80 7.04 35.35 1.82
CA PRO A 80 5.61 35.40 2.09
C PRO A 80 4.75 34.85 0.95
N GLU A 81 5.23 34.96 -0.30
CA GLU A 81 4.55 34.45 -1.49
C GLU A 81 4.49 32.92 -1.52
N TRP A 82 5.40 32.25 -0.81
CA TRP A 82 5.40 30.80 -0.63
C TRP A 82 4.65 30.39 0.65
N THR A 83 3.52 31.04 0.88
CA THR A 83 2.54 30.69 1.90
C THR A 83 1.25 30.24 1.25
N VAL A 84 0.83 29.00 1.52
CA VAL A 84 -0.51 28.53 1.18
C VAL A 84 -1.49 29.13 2.18
N SER A 85 -2.52 29.84 1.69
CA SER A 85 -3.56 30.39 2.56
C SER A 85 -4.33 29.29 3.31
N ALA A 86 -4.98 29.65 4.42
CA ALA A 86 -5.81 28.72 5.18
C ALA A 86 -6.94 28.13 4.31
N ASP A 87 -7.53 28.95 3.43
CA ASP A 87 -8.62 28.53 2.53
C ASP A 87 -8.15 27.46 1.56
N HIS A 88 -7.03 27.69 0.86
CA HIS A 88 -6.45 26.69 -0.03
C HIS A 88 -5.96 25.46 0.73
N MET A 89 -5.43 25.60 1.95
CA MET A 89 -5.07 24.45 2.77
C MET A 89 -6.28 23.57 3.08
N ARG A 90 -7.46 24.14 3.35
CA ARG A 90 -8.69 23.34 3.55
C ARG A 90 -9.06 22.56 2.28
N GLU A 91 -8.97 23.20 1.12
CA GLU A 91 -9.24 22.56 -0.16
C GLU A 91 -8.25 21.44 -0.49
N ILE A 92 -6.95 21.69 -0.27
CA ILE A 92 -5.88 20.70 -0.43
C ILE A 92 -6.13 19.51 0.49
N LEU A 93 -6.42 19.74 1.78
CA LEU A 93 -6.66 18.65 2.72
C LEU A 93 -7.92 17.85 2.40
N ALA A 94 -8.97 18.50 1.89
CA ALA A 94 -10.16 17.80 1.42
C ALA A 94 -9.83 16.91 0.20
N TRP A 95 -9.09 17.45 -0.77
CA TRP A 95 -8.66 16.72 -1.96
C TRP A 95 -7.70 15.56 -1.62
N LEU A 96 -6.68 15.80 -0.78
CA LEU A 96 -5.77 14.76 -0.31
C LEU A 96 -6.54 13.62 0.38
N ARG A 97 -7.52 13.94 1.23
CA ARG A 97 -8.37 12.92 1.86
C ARG A 97 -9.18 12.14 0.84
N GLN A 98 -9.62 12.75 -0.27
CA GLN A 98 -10.35 12.05 -1.30
C GLN A 98 -9.44 11.11 -2.11
N GLU A 99 -8.29 11.63 -2.57
CA GLU A 99 -7.34 10.89 -3.40
C GLU A 99 -6.61 9.79 -2.63
N LEU A 100 -6.33 10.01 -1.35
CA LEU A 100 -5.63 9.03 -0.50
C LEU A 100 -6.60 8.03 0.14
N ARG A 101 -7.87 8.39 0.36
CA ARG A 101 -8.89 7.39 0.72
C ARG A 101 -9.12 6.38 -0.40
N ALA A 102 -8.91 6.71 -1.66
CA ALA A 102 -8.96 5.71 -2.73
C ALA A 102 -7.91 4.59 -2.54
N ASP A 103 -6.80 4.90 -1.87
CA ASP A 103 -5.73 3.95 -1.50
C ASP A 103 -5.96 3.27 -0.12
N GLU A 104 -6.93 3.75 0.68
CA GLU A 104 -7.29 3.26 2.03
C GLU A 104 -8.73 2.68 2.13
N LEU A 105 -9.52 2.73 1.06
CA LEU A 105 -10.83 2.08 1.04
C LEU A 105 -10.63 0.59 1.26
N PRO A 106 -11.44 -0.06 2.12
CA PRO A 106 -11.36 -1.49 2.32
C PRO A 106 -11.42 -2.17 0.95
N LYS A 107 -10.34 -2.85 0.60
CA LYS A 107 -10.29 -3.68 -0.59
C LYS A 107 -11.30 -4.79 -0.42
N LEU A 108 -11.79 -5.34 -1.53
CA LEU A 108 -12.64 -6.52 -1.44
C LEU A 108 -11.86 -7.69 -0.81
N SER A 109 -10.52 -7.70 -0.96
CA SER A 109 -9.65 -8.62 -0.22
C SER A 109 -9.78 -8.49 1.30
N ASP A 110 -9.89 -7.27 1.84
CA ASP A 110 -10.01 -7.04 3.29
C ASP A 110 -11.30 -7.70 3.82
N GLN A 111 -12.43 -7.44 3.15
CA GLN A 111 -13.72 -8.02 3.51
C GLN A 111 -13.73 -9.55 3.38
N LEU A 112 -13.11 -10.09 2.33
CA LEU A 112 -13.03 -11.53 2.12
C LEU A 112 -12.13 -12.21 3.16
N ALA A 113 -11.08 -11.54 3.62
CA ALA A 113 -10.22 -12.03 4.70
C ALA A 113 -10.98 -12.12 6.03
N GLU A 114 -11.78 -11.11 6.35
CA GLU A 114 -12.66 -11.14 7.53
C GLU A 114 -13.67 -12.28 7.44
N ASN A 115 -14.36 -12.43 6.30
CA ASN A 115 -15.31 -13.52 6.09
C ASN A 115 -14.64 -14.90 6.16
N ASN A 116 -13.44 -15.04 5.60
CA ASN A 116 -12.66 -16.28 5.69
C ASN A 116 -12.34 -16.64 7.14
N LEU A 117 -11.87 -15.68 7.93
CA LEU A 117 -11.62 -15.86 9.36
C LEU A 117 -12.90 -16.19 10.12
N SER A 118 -14.00 -15.47 9.87
CA SER A 118 -15.29 -15.74 10.53
C SER A 118 -15.78 -17.15 10.26
N GLN A 119 -15.66 -17.65 9.03
CA GLN A 119 -16.05 -19.01 8.67
C GLN A 119 -15.13 -20.08 9.30
N TYR A 120 -13.83 -19.80 9.38
CA TYR A 120 -12.88 -20.67 10.07
C TYR A 120 -13.17 -20.75 11.58
N ALA A 121 -13.52 -19.62 12.20
CA ALA A 121 -13.82 -19.53 13.63
C ALA A 121 -15.06 -20.34 14.06
N LEU A 122 -15.92 -20.75 13.12
CA LEU A 122 -17.05 -21.65 13.41
C LEU A 122 -16.60 -23.08 13.75
N GLN A 123 -15.35 -23.45 13.49
CA GLN A 123 -14.77 -24.78 13.77
C GLN A 123 -15.59 -25.95 13.19
N ILE A 124 -16.28 -25.69 12.07
CA ILE A 124 -17.02 -26.71 11.33
C ILE A 124 -16.01 -27.54 10.53
N GLU A 125 -16.02 -28.85 10.69
CA GLU A 125 -15.17 -29.74 9.91
C GLU A 125 -15.51 -29.66 8.41
N ALA A 126 -14.48 -29.61 7.55
CA ALA A 126 -14.64 -29.56 6.10
C ALA A 126 -15.56 -28.42 5.62
N ASN A 127 -15.48 -27.24 6.26
CA ASN A 127 -16.27 -26.06 5.90
C ASN A 127 -15.94 -25.59 4.47
N ARG A 128 -16.79 -26.02 3.52
CA ARG A 128 -16.67 -25.65 2.11
C ARG A 128 -16.72 -24.14 1.90
N LEU A 129 -17.48 -23.41 2.71
CA LEU A 129 -17.62 -21.97 2.60
C LEU A 129 -16.32 -21.25 3.03
N CYS A 130 -15.67 -21.71 4.11
CA CYS A 130 -14.34 -21.26 4.50
C CYS A 130 -13.34 -21.39 3.33
N ASN A 131 -13.31 -22.58 2.71
CA ASN A 131 -12.45 -22.87 1.57
C ASN A 131 -12.81 -22.07 0.29
N GLN A 132 -14.07 -21.67 0.12
CA GLN A 132 -14.49 -20.79 -0.97
C GLN A 132 -14.01 -19.37 -0.73
N TYR A 133 -14.16 -18.84 0.48
CA TYR A 133 -13.64 -17.52 0.84
C TYR A 133 -12.12 -17.45 0.73
N ALA A 134 -11.39 -18.48 1.14
CA ALA A 134 -9.94 -18.55 0.98
C ALA A 134 -9.51 -18.39 -0.50
N ARG A 135 -10.18 -19.10 -1.41
CA ARG A 135 -9.91 -18.98 -2.86
C ARG A 135 -10.32 -17.63 -3.42
N ALA A 136 -11.48 -17.12 -3.00
CA ALA A 136 -11.98 -15.82 -3.44
C ALA A 136 -11.01 -14.71 -3.02
N LEU A 137 -10.56 -14.72 -1.77
CA LEU A 137 -9.56 -13.81 -1.22
C LEU A 137 -8.30 -13.76 -2.08
N ILE A 138 -7.71 -14.91 -2.39
CA ILE A 138 -6.48 -14.98 -3.18
C ILE A 138 -6.69 -14.43 -4.60
N ARG A 139 -7.81 -14.76 -5.23
CA ARG A 139 -8.15 -14.28 -6.59
C ARG A 139 -8.42 -12.78 -6.62
N VAL A 140 -9.11 -12.26 -5.62
CA VAL A 140 -9.38 -10.83 -5.50
C VAL A 140 -8.10 -10.05 -5.24
N MET A 141 -7.27 -10.49 -4.29
CA MET A 141 -5.94 -9.90 -4.05
C MET A 141 -5.11 -9.90 -5.34
N HIS A 142 -5.11 -10.99 -6.10
CA HIS A 142 -4.45 -11.04 -7.40
C HIS A 142 -4.98 -9.96 -8.38
N ASN A 143 -6.31 -9.84 -8.51
CA ASN A 143 -6.94 -8.90 -9.44
C ASN A 143 -6.71 -7.44 -9.04
N GLU A 144 -6.76 -7.14 -7.73
CA GLU A 144 -6.50 -5.82 -7.17
C GLU A 144 -5.04 -5.37 -7.31
N ASN A 145 -4.11 -6.31 -7.58
CA ASN A 145 -2.68 -6.05 -7.71
C ASN A 145 -2.14 -6.38 -9.11
N ASN A 146 -2.89 -5.98 -10.15
CA ASN A 146 -2.49 -6.07 -11.57
C ASN A 146 -2.21 -7.51 -12.05
N GLY A 147 -2.96 -8.48 -11.55
CA GLY A 147 -2.84 -9.87 -11.98
C GLY A 147 -1.62 -10.59 -11.39
N VAL A 148 -1.17 -10.15 -10.21
CA VAL A 148 -0.09 -10.82 -9.46
C VAL A 148 -0.38 -10.73 -7.97
N CYS A 149 -0.14 -11.81 -7.24
CA CYS A 149 0.04 -11.78 -5.79
C CYS A 149 1.09 -12.80 -5.35
N TRP A 150 1.42 -12.84 -4.06
CA TRP A 150 2.43 -13.74 -3.51
C TRP A 150 1.86 -14.58 -2.39
N LEU A 151 2.06 -15.89 -2.47
CA LEU A 151 1.56 -16.87 -1.51
C LEU A 151 2.68 -17.36 -0.62
N GLY A 152 2.43 -17.40 0.70
CA GLY A 152 3.37 -17.94 1.68
C GLY A 152 2.76 -19.11 2.43
N LYS A 153 3.61 -20.06 2.84
CA LYS A 153 3.21 -21.25 3.60
C LYS A 153 4.16 -21.46 4.77
N LEU A 154 3.59 -21.61 5.96
CA LEU A 154 4.29 -21.90 7.21
C LEU A 154 4.57 -23.39 7.34
N ASN A 155 3.57 -24.23 7.05
CA ASN A 155 3.66 -25.66 7.34
C ASN A 155 3.89 -26.48 6.06
N PRO A 156 5.05 -27.15 5.88
CA PRO A 156 5.44 -27.75 4.60
C PRO A 156 4.78 -29.10 4.29
N ASP A 157 4.01 -29.70 5.20
CA ASP A 157 3.55 -31.09 5.10
C ASP A 157 2.49 -31.37 4.01
N PHE A 158 2.14 -30.37 3.20
CA PHE A 158 1.25 -30.52 2.05
C PHE A 158 1.87 -29.93 0.78
N GLY A 159 2.46 -30.82 -0.03
CA GLY A 159 2.91 -30.56 -1.41
C GLY A 159 4.38 -30.15 -1.55
N GLU A 160 4.97 -30.39 -2.73
CA GLU A 160 6.34 -30.03 -3.14
C GLU A 160 6.58 -28.51 -3.25
N GLN A 161 5.97 -27.71 -2.39
CA GLN A 161 6.09 -26.27 -2.48
C GLN A 161 7.48 -25.81 -2.04
N ARG A 162 8.10 -25.03 -2.92
CA ARG A 162 9.36 -24.35 -2.64
C ARG A 162 9.20 -23.44 -1.41
N PRO A 163 10.17 -23.43 -0.49
CA PRO A 163 10.10 -22.59 0.70
C PRO A 163 10.06 -21.10 0.35
N GLY A 164 9.48 -20.30 1.25
CA GLY A 164 9.37 -18.86 1.08
C GLY A 164 8.10 -18.43 0.34
N LEU A 165 8.15 -17.24 -0.28
CA LEU A 165 7.03 -16.69 -1.05
C LEU A 165 7.04 -17.21 -2.49
N GLN A 166 5.87 -17.60 -2.98
CA GLN A 166 5.65 -18.04 -4.35
C GLN A 166 4.78 -17.02 -5.09
N LYS A 167 5.22 -16.61 -6.29
CA LYS A 167 4.43 -15.75 -7.16
C LYS A 167 3.22 -16.54 -7.68
N TYR A 168 2.02 -15.98 -7.52
CA TYR A 168 0.80 -16.50 -8.10
C TYR A 168 0.31 -15.56 -9.21
N THR A 169 0.14 -16.11 -10.41
CA THR A 169 -0.32 -15.40 -11.62
C THR A 169 -1.62 -15.97 -12.17
N HIS A 170 -1.85 -17.27 -12.03
CA HIS A 170 -3.10 -17.94 -12.41
C HIS A 170 -3.08 -19.39 -11.91
N GLY A 171 -4.22 -20.08 -12.06
CA GLY A 171 -4.32 -21.52 -11.83
C GLY A 171 -5.31 -21.89 -10.73
N MET A 172 -5.40 -23.20 -10.46
CA MET A 172 -6.26 -23.70 -9.40
C MET A 172 -5.57 -23.55 -8.05
N VAL A 173 -6.27 -22.93 -7.10
CA VAL A 173 -5.84 -22.87 -5.70
C VAL A 173 -6.47 -24.03 -4.96
N TYR A 174 -5.64 -24.97 -4.51
CA TYR A 174 -6.06 -26.12 -3.72
C TYR A 174 -6.23 -25.74 -2.24
N ASN A 175 -7.00 -26.54 -1.49
CA ASN A 175 -7.06 -26.38 -0.05
C ASN A 175 -5.65 -26.50 0.56
N PHE A 176 -5.40 -25.74 1.63
CA PHE A 176 -4.12 -25.73 2.34
C PHE A 176 -2.92 -25.34 1.45
N ALA A 177 -3.14 -24.72 0.29
CA ALA A 177 -2.05 -24.36 -0.63
C ALA A 177 -1.17 -23.23 -0.11
N CYS A 178 -1.63 -22.42 0.85
CA CYS A 178 -0.91 -21.31 1.46
C CYS A 178 -1.54 -20.89 2.79
N ASP A 179 -0.80 -20.21 3.66
CA ASP A 179 -1.29 -19.70 4.94
C ASP A 179 -1.42 -18.17 4.94
N LEU A 180 -0.84 -17.50 3.94
CA LEU A 180 -0.92 -16.06 3.74
C LEU A 180 -0.86 -15.69 2.26
N VAL A 181 -1.42 -14.52 1.94
CA VAL A 181 -1.36 -13.87 0.63
C VAL A 181 -0.90 -12.42 0.78
N LEU A 182 -0.02 -11.97 -0.11
CA LEU A 182 0.55 -10.62 -0.14
C LEU A 182 0.31 -9.96 -1.51
N PRO A 183 0.10 -8.63 -1.54
CA PRO A 183 0.00 -7.88 -2.80
C PRO A 183 1.34 -7.78 -3.55
N GLU A 184 2.46 -7.80 -2.83
CA GLU A 184 3.82 -7.68 -3.39
C GLU A 184 4.81 -8.63 -2.71
N PHE A 185 5.94 -8.89 -3.37
CA PHE A 185 7.01 -9.69 -2.77
C PHE A 185 7.66 -8.92 -1.63
N ASP A 186 7.87 -9.57 -0.50
CA ASP A 186 8.63 -9.02 0.62
C ASP A 186 9.74 -9.99 1.03
N ILE A 187 10.97 -9.49 0.95
CA ILE A 187 12.17 -10.29 1.20
C ILE A 187 12.29 -10.71 2.67
N GLU A 188 11.75 -9.92 3.61
CA GLU A 188 11.82 -10.23 5.02
C GLU A 188 10.86 -11.36 5.37
N ILE A 189 9.62 -11.31 4.87
CA ILE A 189 8.68 -12.43 5.00
C ILE A 189 9.24 -13.68 4.33
N ASP A 190 9.77 -13.59 3.11
CA ASP A 190 10.38 -14.74 2.43
C ASP A 190 11.51 -15.37 3.28
N ARG A 191 12.40 -14.55 3.85
CA ARG A 191 13.46 -15.01 4.75
C ARG A 191 12.90 -15.66 6.01
N MET A 192 11.91 -15.04 6.66
CA MET A 192 11.31 -15.58 7.88
C MET A 192 10.55 -16.89 7.63
N LEU A 193 9.87 -17.04 6.50
CA LEU A 193 9.23 -18.30 6.09
C LEU A 193 10.27 -19.41 5.89
N ARG A 194 11.39 -19.11 5.21
CA ARG A 194 12.50 -20.05 5.03
C ARG A 194 13.13 -20.44 6.36
N GLU A 195 13.33 -19.49 7.25
CA GLU A 195 13.92 -19.70 8.58
C GLU A 195 12.99 -20.51 9.48
N TYR A 196 11.69 -20.19 9.49
CA TYR A 196 10.71 -20.94 10.28
C TYR A 196 10.63 -22.40 9.83
N ARG A 197 10.73 -22.66 8.53
CA ARG A 197 10.76 -24.03 7.98
C ARG A 197 11.94 -24.85 8.50
N THR A 198 13.13 -24.25 8.61
CA THR A 198 14.31 -24.97 9.11
C THR A 198 14.34 -25.07 10.64
N ARG A 199 13.59 -24.19 11.32
CA ARG A 199 13.61 -24.01 12.77
C ARG A 199 12.19 -23.73 13.31
N PRO A 200 11.27 -24.71 13.25
CA PRO A 200 9.87 -24.52 13.63
C PRO A 200 9.69 -24.20 15.12
N GLU A 201 10.70 -24.44 15.96
CA GLU A 201 10.73 -24.02 17.36
C GLU A 201 10.72 -22.50 17.53
N LYS A 202 11.05 -21.73 16.48
CA LYS A 202 11.05 -20.26 16.49
C LYS A 202 9.66 -19.67 16.27
N VAL A 203 8.72 -20.00 17.15
CA VAL A 203 7.32 -19.54 17.10
C VAL A 203 7.21 -18.00 17.04
N HIS A 204 8.15 -17.27 17.62
CA HIS A 204 8.19 -15.80 17.56
C HIS A 204 8.29 -15.25 16.12
N LEU A 205 8.77 -16.04 15.14
CA LEU A 205 8.78 -15.66 13.73
C LEU A 205 7.36 -15.56 13.16
N ILE A 206 6.42 -16.37 13.63
CA ILE A 206 5.02 -16.33 13.19
C ILE A 206 4.41 -14.96 13.49
N GLU A 207 4.67 -14.42 14.69
CA GLU A 207 4.16 -13.11 15.09
C GLU A 207 4.81 -11.98 14.27
N LYS A 208 6.12 -12.05 14.01
CA LYS A 208 6.81 -11.10 13.13
C LYS A 208 6.25 -11.13 11.71
N ILE A 209 6.04 -12.33 11.16
CA ILE A 209 5.39 -12.52 9.85
C ILE A 209 3.99 -11.91 9.88
N ARG A 210 3.19 -12.19 10.91
CA ARG A 210 1.82 -11.67 11.05
C ARG A 210 1.79 -10.15 11.00
N ASN A 211 2.64 -9.49 11.78
CA ASN A 211 2.71 -8.04 11.84
C ASN A 211 3.14 -7.46 10.49
N ARG A 212 4.17 -8.05 9.86
CA ARG A 212 4.66 -7.62 8.55
C ARG A 212 3.64 -7.82 7.43
N VAL A 213 2.90 -8.93 7.44
CA VAL A 213 1.79 -9.18 6.50
C VAL A 213 0.75 -8.05 6.61
N LYS A 214 0.37 -7.66 7.83
CA LYS A 214 -0.57 -6.57 8.06
C LYS A 214 -0.05 -5.22 7.55
N GLU A 215 1.22 -4.89 7.82
CA GLU A 215 1.87 -3.67 7.28
C GLU A 215 1.83 -3.61 5.75
N LEU A 216 1.89 -4.77 5.11
CA LEU A 216 1.90 -4.88 3.66
C LEU A 216 0.50 -4.94 3.04
N GLN A 217 -0.57 -4.83 3.83
CA GLN A 217 -1.96 -5.09 3.40
C GLN A 217 -2.14 -6.50 2.82
N GLY A 218 -1.39 -7.47 3.33
CA GLY A 218 -1.63 -8.88 3.08
C GLY A 218 -2.61 -9.48 4.09
N HIS A 219 -3.01 -10.71 3.82
CA HIS A 219 -3.97 -11.42 4.66
C HIS A 219 -3.49 -12.82 5.01
N TRP A 220 -3.90 -13.27 6.18
CA TRP A 220 -3.88 -14.68 6.52
C TRP A 220 -4.99 -15.40 5.75
N VAL A 221 -4.71 -16.64 5.37
CA VAL A 221 -5.64 -17.50 4.65
C VAL A 221 -5.94 -18.70 5.54
N TYR A 222 -7.21 -18.89 5.85
CA TYR A 222 -7.70 -19.97 6.68
C TYR A 222 -8.40 -21.01 5.82
N TRP A 223 -8.17 -22.28 6.14
CA TRP A 223 -8.73 -23.43 5.44
C TRP A 223 -9.46 -24.33 6.44
N SER A 224 -10.38 -25.14 5.94
CA SER A 224 -11.16 -26.08 6.75
C SER A 224 -11.36 -27.42 6.07
#